data_AF-A0A945CSD6-F1
#
_entry.id   AF-A0A945CSD6-F1
#
_cell.length_a   1.000
_cell.length_b   1.000
_cell.length_c   1.000
_cell.angle_alpha   90.00
_cell.angle_beta   90.00
_cell.angle_gamma   90.00
#
_symmetry.space_group_name_H-M   'P 1'
#
loop_
_entity.id
_entity.type
_entity.pdbx_description
1 polymer ?
#
loop_
_entity_poly.entity_id
_entity_poly.type
_entity_poly.pdbx_seq_one_letter_code
_entity_poly.pdbx_strand_id
1 'polypeptide(L)'
;RGLVGGLIGSGVGGSLTGLSISGIGAGIGGDLKGIAIGGIGVGVGGNLTGLIGGIGGAGVGGDLKGIAIGGLGAGAGEDIEGIVLAGLLARGGGDITGLTVGLGGVRAEETLKGISLSILSIGAEEQKGFSFSALNGYVFEDFWFRKINRTTTGISIGLINYAPELKGAQLGLLNFAGNNPKWARLLPFINLHL
;
A
#
# COMPACT_ATOMS: atom_id res chain seq x y z
N ARG A 1 -11.86 15.05 22.27
CA ARG A 1 -10.45 15.50 22.42
C ARG A 1 -9.89 14.88 23.69
N GLY A 2 -8.79 14.14 23.66
CA GLY A 2 -8.24 13.57 24.89
C GLY A 2 -7.23 12.45 24.71
N LEU A 3 -6.77 11.93 25.84
CA LEU A 3 -5.96 10.72 25.97
C LEU A 3 -6.90 9.56 26.32
N VAL A 4 -6.80 8.46 25.58
CA VAL A 4 -7.47 7.19 25.90
C VAL A 4 -6.41 6.12 26.02
N GLY A 5 -6.51 5.25 27.02
CA GLY A 5 -5.60 4.13 27.11
C GLY A 5 -6.10 3.02 28.02
N GLY A 6 -5.59 1.83 27.78
CA GLY A 6 -5.97 0.63 28.54
C GLY A 6 -4.86 -0.42 28.49
N LEU A 7 -4.66 -1.12 29.61
CA LEU A 7 -3.66 -2.20 29.72
C LEU A 7 -3.93 -3.34 28.74
N ILE A 8 -5.21 -3.62 28.47
CA ILE A 8 -5.63 -4.66 27.53
C ILE A 8 -6.03 -4.00 26.20
N GLY A 9 -7.00 -3.10 26.20
CA GLY A 9 -7.36 -2.36 25.00
C GLY A 9 -8.17 -1.10 25.29
N SER A 10 -8.33 -0.27 24.26
CA SER A 10 -9.17 0.93 24.32
C SER A 10 -10.18 0.94 23.17
N GLY A 11 -11.44 1.20 23.48
CA GLY A 11 -12.49 1.43 22.50
C GLY A 11 -13.03 2.85 22.60
N VAL A 12 -13.07 3.58 21.50
CA VAL A 12 -13.78 4.86 21.38
C VAL A 12 -14.93 4.66 20.40
N GLY A 13 -16.18 4.74 20.87
CA GLY A 13 -17.35 4.49 20.02
C GLY A 13 -17.60 5.54 18.93
N GLY A 14 -16.99 6.72 19.04
CA GLY A 14 -17.08 7.82 18.07
C GLY A 14 -15.71 8.29 17.61
N SER A 15 -15.63 9.55 17.17
CA SER A 15 -14.37 10.13 16.70
C SER A 15 -13.44 10.53 17.87
N LEU A 16 -12.13 10.32 17.68
CA LEU A 16 -11.08 10.71 18.61
C LEU A 16 -10.21 11.80 18.00
N THR A 17 -9.97 12.88 18.76
CA THR A 17 -8.88 13.83 18.48
C THR A 17 -7.90 13.77 19.64
N GLY A 18 -6.70 13.20 19.43
CA GLY A 18 -5.72 13.05 20.50
C GLY A 18 -4.90 11.76 20.41
N LEU A 19 -4.59 11.19 21.57
CA LEU A 19 -3.68 10.05 21.70
C LEU A 19 -4.44 8.83 22.25
N SER A 20 -4.27 7.68 21.61
CA SER A 20 -4.71 6.38 22.10
C SER A 20 -3.53 5.43 22.27
N ILE A 21 -3.30 4.91 23.47
CA ILE A 21 -2.24 3.91 23.72
C ILE A 21 -2.85 2.70 24.41
N SER A 22 -2.74 1.54 23.78
CA SER A 22 -3.33 0.29 24.25
C SER A 22 -2.33 -0.86 24.27
N GLY A 23 -2.40 -1.70 25.30
CA GLY A 23 -1.50 -2.85 25.44
C GLY A 23 -1.67 -3.89 24.32
N ILE A 24 -2.90 -4.34 24.04
CA ILE A 24 -3.20 -5.32 22.97
C ILE A 24 -3.74 -4.61 21.73
N GLY A 25 -4.76 -3.75 21.85
CA GLY A 25 -5.30 -3.08 20.66
C GLY A 25 -6.20 -1.89 20.92
N ALA A 26 -6.29 -1.01 19.93
CA ALA A 26 -7.12 0.18 19.98
C ALA A 26 -8.14 0.19 18.84
N GLY A 27 -9.41 0.43 19.16
CA GLY A 27 -10.48 0.60 18.19
C GLY A 27 -11.11 1.99 18.32
N ILE A 28 -11.14 2.76 17.23
CA ILE A 28 -11.84 4.04 17.14
C ILE A 28 -12.96 3.85 16.12
N GLY A 29 -14.22 3.95 16.54
CA GLY A 29 -15.38 3.70 15.67
C GLY A 29 -15.62 4.79 14.63
N GLY A 30 -15.31 6.04 14.98
CA GLY A 30 -15.39 7.18 14.06
C GLY A 30 -14.02 7.57 13.48
N ASP A 31 -13.84 8.86 13.26
CA ASP A 31 -12.58 9.41 12.73
C ASP A 31 -11.51 9.51 13.82
N LEU A 32 -10.25 9.33 13.44
CA LEU A 32 -9.09 9.61 14.28
C LEU A 32 -8.31 10.80 13.72
N LYS A 33 -8.21 11.88 14.50
CA LYS A 33 -7.22 12.94 14.28
C LYS A 33 -6.16 12.90 15.39
N GLY A 34 -5.04 12.24 15.15
CA GLY A 34 -3.97 12.11 16.13
C GLY A 34 -3.21 10.80 16.03
N ILE A 35 -2.86 10.20 17.18
CA ILE A 35 -1.99 9.02 17.26
C ILE A 35 -2.74 7.89 17.94
N ALA A 36 -2.74 6.69 17.37
CA ALA A 36 -3.19 5.49 18.06
C ALA A 36 -2.17 4.36 17.93
N ILE A 37 -1.73 3.80 19.06
CA ILE A 37 -0.77 2.69 19.11
C ILE A 37 -1.39 1.55 19.91
N GLY A 38 -1.37 0.35 19.34
CA GLY A 38 -1.81 -0.88 19.97
C GLY A 38 -0.71 -1.94 19.84
N GLY A 39 -0.55 -2.82 20.84
CA GLY A 39 0.44 -3.89 20.75
C GLY A 39 0.23 -4.78 19.52
N ILE A 40 -0.92 -5.45 19.42
CA ILE A 40 -1.32 -6.27 18.27
C ILE A 40 -1.89 -5.40 17.15
N GLY A 41 -2.82 -4.48 17.40
CA GLY A 41 -3.38 -3.74 16.28
C GLY A 41 -4.22 -2.54 16.60
N VAL A 42 -4.42 -1.72 15.57
CA VAL A 42 -5.20 -0.49 15.63
C VAL A 42 -6.17 -0.46 14.47
N GLY A 43 -7.44 -0.21 14.77
CA GLY A 43 -8.50 -0.02 13.79
C GLY A 43 -9.18 1.33 13.95
N VAL A 44 -9.35 2.06 12.85
CA VAL A 44 -10.17 3.28 12.76
C VAL A 44 -11.30 3.01 11.79
N GLY A 45 -12.56 3.15 12.23
CA GLY A 45 -13.73 2.86 11.40
C GLY A 45 -14.01 3.93 10.36
N GLY A 46 -13.77 5.21 10.70
CA GLY A 46 -13.87 6.34 9.78
C GLY A 46 -12.53 6.69 9.14
N ASN A 47 -12.27 7.99 9.04
CA ASN A 47 -11.05 8.54 8.44
C ASN A 47 -9.93 8.72 9.47
N LEU A 48 -8.68 8.60 9.03
CA LEU A 48 -7.49 8.89 9.82
C LEU A 48 -6.77 10.12 9.28
N THR A 49 -6.49 11.08 10.16
CA THR A 49 -5.42 12.07 9.99
C THR A 49 -4.41 11.92 11.11
N GLY A 50 -3.26 11.31 10.84
CA GLY A 50 -2.19 11.15 11.83
C GLY A 50 -1.45 9.81 11.74
N LEU A 51 -1.19 9.17 12.88
CA LEU A 51 -0.38 7.95 12.96
C LEU A 51 -1.15 6.81 13.62
N ILE A 52 -1.13 5.63 12.99
CA ILE A 52 -1.58 4.39 13.61
C ILE A 52 -0.50 3.31 13.54
N GLY A 53 -0.42 2.45 14.55
CA GLY A 53 0.57 1.38 14.55
C GLY A 53 0.29 0.20 15.47
N GLY A 54 0.63 -1.01 15.00
CA GLY A 54 0.65 -2.24 15.80
C GLY A 54 1.39 -3.40 15.14
N ILE A 55 1.85 -4.37 15.92
CA ILE A 55 2.71 -5.48 15.42
C ILE A 55 1.93 -6.50 14.57
N GLY A 56 0.61 -6.58 14.74
CA GLY A 56 -0.30 -7.37 13.92
C GLY A 56 -0.79 -6.54 12.74
N GLY A 57 -1.46 -5.42 12.98
CA GLY A 57 -1.88 -4.58 11.87
C GLY A 57 -2.47 -3.22 12.22
N ALA A 58 -2.60 -2.39 11.19
CA ALA A 58 -3.09 -1.03 11.28
C ALA A 58 -4.07 -0.75 10.12
N GLY A 59 -5.36 -0.63 10.42
CA GLY A 59 -6.41 -0.51 9.41
C GLY A 59 -7.27 0.73 9.59
N VAL A 60 -7.63 1.36 8.48
CA VAL A 60 -8.58 2.48 8.40
C VAL A 60 -9.72 2.09 7.47
N GLY A 61 -10.97 2.36 7.87
CA GLY A 61 -12.16 2.05 7.07
C GLY A 61 -12.34 3.00 5.90
N GLY A 62 -12.15 4.30 6.11
CA GLY A 62 -12.16 5.33 5.06
C GLY A 62 -10.74 5.74 4.64
N ASP A 63 -10.53 7.05 4.50
CA ASP A 63 -9.28 7.66 4.06
C ASP A 63 -8.19 7.63 5.14
N LEU A 64 -6.95 7.33 4.73
CA LEU A 64 -5.75 7.49 5.55
C LEU A 64 -4.92 8.66 5.06
N LYS A 65 -4.80 9.71 5.88
CA LYS A 65 -3.83 10.80 5.70
C LYS A 65 -2.78 10.77 6.82
N GLY A 66 -1.58 10.26 6.53
CA GLY A 66 -0.47 10.21 7.48
C GLY A 66 0.34 8.92 7.45
N ILE A 67 0.50 8.25 8.59
CA ILE A 67 1.41 7.11 8.74
C ILE A 67 0.64 5.89 9.28
N ALA A 68 0.72 4.76 8.59
CA ALA A 68 0.30 3.46 9.13
C ALA A 68 1.46 2.47 9.18
N ILE A 69 1.61 1.81 10.32
CA ILE A 69 2.64 0.78 10.54
C ILE A 69 1.98 -0.50 11.04
N GLY A 70 2.05 -1.58 10.27
CA GLY A 70 1.46 -2.87 10.60
C GLY A 70 2.48 -3.99 10.43
N GLY A 71 2.69 -4.83 11.45
CA GLY A 71 3.65 -5.92 11.29
C GLY A 71 3.19 -7.04 10.35
N LEU A 72 1.89 -7.33 10.24
CA LEU A 72 1.34 -8.18 9.17
C LEU A 72 0.74 -7.32 8.06
N GLY A 73 -0.16 -6.39 8.40
CA GLY A 73 -0.85 -5.59 7.37
C GLY A 73 -1.11 -4.16 7.78
N ALA A 74 -1.02 -3.25 6.82
CA ALA A 74 -1.38 -1.84 6.99
C ALA A 74 -2.17 -1.34 5.78
N GLY A 75 -3.22 -0.55 6.00
CA GLY A 75 -4.04 -0.13 4.87
C GLY A 75 -5.26 0.72 5.20
N ALA A 76 -5.95 1.10 4.14
CA ALA A 76 -7.17 1.89 4.16
C ALA A 76 -8.20 1.28 3.21
N GLY A 77 -9.49 1.46 3.52
CA GLY A 77 -10.59 1.04 2.64
C GLY A 77 -10.82 1.98 1.46
N GLU A 78 -10.34 3.22 1.54
CA GLU A 78 -10.42 4.23 0.48
C GLU A 78 -9.00 4.70 0.11
N ASP A 79 -8.74 6.01 0.11
CA ASP A 79 -7.48 6.58 -0.32
C ASP A 79 -6.42 6.60 0.79
N ILE A 80 -5.16 6.53 0.39
CA ILE A 80 -4.00 6.68 1.26
C ILE A 80 -3.12 7.82 0.77
N GLU A 81 -2.91 8.83 1.61
CA GLU A 81 -1.93 9.88 1.41
C GLU A 81 -0.90 9.85 2.55
N GLY A 82 0.31 9.33 2.27
CA GLY A 82 1.42 9.36 3.23
C GLY A 82 2.33 8.13 3.21
N ILE A 83 2.63 7.57 4.38
CA ILE A 83 3.59 6.47 4.55
C ILE A 83 2.88 5.23 5.08
N VAL A 84 3.01 4.11 4.38
CA VAL A 84 2.50 2.81 4.82
C VAL A 84 3.64 1.82 4.90
N LEU A 85 3.87 1.28 6.10
CA LEU A 85 4.87 0.24 6.36
C LEU A 85 4.16 -1.02 6.85
N ALA A 86 4.08 -2.02 5.99
CA ALA A 86 3.50 -3.32 6.28
C ALA A 86 4.58 -4.42 6.22
N GLY A 87 4.62 -5.30 7.22
CA GLY A 87 5.54 -6.43 7.18
C GLY A 87 5.12 -7.51 6.18
N LEU A 88 3.83 -7.66 5.86
CA LEU A 88 3.36 -8.55 4.79
C LEU A 88 2.61 -7.79 3.69
N LEU A 89 1.43 -7.24 3.98
CA LEU A 89 0.57 -6.63 2.95
C LEU A 89 0.24 -5.16 3.24
N ALA A 90 0.55 -4.29 2.29
CA ALA A 90 0.04 -2.91 2.27
C ALA A 90 -1.10 -2.81 1.25
N ARG A 91 -2.29 -2.37 1.67
CA ARG A 91 -3.47 -2.28 0.80
C ARG A 91 -4.22 -0.95 0.92
N GLY A 92 -4.54 -0.35 -0.21
CA GLY A 92 -5.51 0.74 -0.34
C GLY A 92 -6.68 0.29 -1.22
N GLY A 93 -7.89 0.66 -0.84
CA GLY A 93 -9.10 0.40 -1.64
C GLY A 93 -9.34 1.41 -2.76
N GLY A 94 -8.67 2.56 -2.72
CA GLY A 94 -8.62 3.54 -3.81
C GLY A 94 -7.20 3.83 -4.26
N ASP A 95 -6.83 5.11 -4.24
CA ASP A 95 -5.50 5.59 -4.57
C ASP A 95 -4.53 5.47 -3.39
N ILE A 96 -3.25 5.18 -3.67
CA ILE A 96 -2.15 5.30 -2.72
C ILE A 96 -1.17 6.33 -3.24
N THR A 97 -0.99 7.44 -2.53
CA THR A 97 0.00 8.47 -2.82
C THR A 97 1.02 8.58 -1.68
N GLY A 98 2.29 8.25 -1.96
CA GLY A 98 3.41 8.46 -1.03
C GLY A 98 4.45 7.33 -1.04
N LEU A 99 4.89 6.91 0.15
CA LEU A 99 5.84 5.82 0.34
C LEU A 99 5.11 4.59 0.87
N THR A 100 5.24 3.46 0.18
CA THR A 100 4.56 2.23 0.58
C THR A 100 5.52 1.06 0.55
N VAL A 101 5.59 0.35 1.68
CA VAL A 101 6.40 -0.86 1.84
C VAL A 101 5.50 -1.99 2.30
N GLY A 102 5.51 -3.10 1.57
CA GLY A 102 4.79 -4.33 1.93
C GLY A 102 5.56 -5.53 1.42
N LEU A 103 6.22 -6.30 2.30
CA LEU A 103 7.19 -7.31 1.85
C LEU A 103 6.54 -8.42 1.00
N GLY A 104 5.34 -8.87 1.37
CA GLY A 104 4.55 -9.84 0.60
C GLY A 104 3.74 -9.20 -0.54
N GLY A 105 3.39 -7.92 -0.44
CA GLY A 105 2.61 -7.26 -1.47
C GLY A 105 2.26 -5.81 -1.16
N VAL A 106 2.23 -4.99 -2.20
CA VAL A 106 1.59 -3.67 -2.18
C VAL A 106 0.46 -3.68 -3.21
N ARG A 107 -0.74 -3.27 -2.80
CA ARG A 107 -1.92 -3.20 -3.67
C ARG A 107 -2.67 -1.88 -3.50
N ALA A 108 -2.92 -1.20 -4.61
CA ALA A 108 -3.97 -0.19 -4.73
C ALA A 108 -5.01 -0.71 -5.73
N GLU A 109 -6.28 -0.32 -5.61
CA GLU A 109 -7.29 -0.70 -6.60
C GLU A 109 -7.24 0.22 -7.82
N GLU A 110 -6.93 1.50 -7.64
CA GLU A 110 -6.86 2.50 -8.70
C GLU A 110 -5.42 2.89 -9.03
N THR A 111 -4.90 3.96 -8.40
CA THR A 111 -3.57 4.49 -8.67
C THR A 111 -2.62 4.21 -7.51
N LEU A 112 -1.40 3.82 -7.83
CA LEU A 112 -0.28 3.82 -6.91
C LEU A 112 0.74 4.86 -7.38
N LYS A 113 0.88 5.93 -6.61
CA LYS A 113 1.70 7.11 -6.93
C LYS A 113 2.79 7.34 -5.88
N GLY A 114 4.05 7.37 -6.30
CA GLY A 114 5.19 7.65 -5.42
C GLY A 114 6.23 6.54 -5.44
N ILE A 115 6.66 6.08 -4.26
CA ILE A 115 7.68 5.04 -4.08
C ILE A 115 7.01 3.81 -3.47
N SER A 116 7.07 2.68 -4.17
CA SER A 116 6.54 1.41 -3.68
C SER A 116 7.59 0.31 -3.68
N LEU A 117 7.74 -0.34 -2.54
CA LEU A 117 8.72 -1.38 -2.30
C LEU A 117 8.03 -2.65 -1.79
N SER A 118 8.34 -3.77 -2.42
CA SER A 118 7.86 -5.09 -2.04
C SER A 118 8.91 -6.12 -2.41
N ILE A 119 8.93 -7.27 -1.74
CA ILE A 119 9.78 -8.38 -2.19
C ILE A 119 9.05 -9.12 -3.32
N LEU A 120 7.76 -9.41 -3.12
CA LEU A 120 7.04 -10.32 -4.00
C LEU A 120 6.30 -9.59 -5.13
N SER A 121 5.37 -8.70 -4.81
CA SER A 121 4.49 -8.10 -5.84
C SER A 121 4.03 -6.68 -5.54
N ILE A 122 3.86 -5.89 -6.59
CA ILE A 122 3.23 -4.55 -6.55
C ILE A 122 2.18 -4.50 -7.66
N GLY A 123 0.94 -4.16 -7.29
CA GLY A 123 -0.17 -4.06 -8.24
C GLY A 123 -1.06 -2.85 -7.99
N ALA A 124 -1.42 -2.18 -9.08
CA ALA A 124 -2.44 -1.14 -9.18
C ALA A 124 -2.88 -1.08 -10.65
N GLU A 125 -4.04 -0.50 -10.97
CA GLU A 125 -4.40 -0.27 -12.38
C GLU A 125 -3.45 0.74 -13.03
N GLU A 126 -3.09 1.79 -12.29
CA GLU A 126 -2.12 2.79 -12.70
C GLU A 126 -0.96 2.90 -11.72
N GLN A 127 0.27 2.71 -12.20
CA GLN A 127 1.48 2.91 -11.40
C GLN A 127 2.20 4.16 -11.87
N LYS A 128 2.47 5.10 -10.95
CA LYS A 128 3.09 6.40 -11.22
C LYS A 128 4.25 6.66 -10.26
N GLY A 129 5.48 6.43 -10.69
CA GLY A 129 6.67 6.71 -9.88
C GLY A 129 7.68 5.58 -9.92
N PHE A 130 8.18 5.18 -8.75
CA PHE A 130 9.20 4.15 -8.60
C PHE A 130 8.59 2.90 -7.93
N SER A 131 8.73 1.76 -8.59
CA SER A 131 8.31 0.45 -8.06
C SER A 131 9.49 -0.51 -8.03
N PHE A 132 9.73 -1.15 -6.89
CA PHE A 132 10.70 -2.23 -6.74
C PHE A 132 10.03 -3.47 -6.16
N SER A 133 9.93 -4.55 -6.94
CA SER A 133 9.39 -5.85 -6.50
C SER A 133 9.74 -6.97 -7.46
N ALA A 134 9.66 -8.24 -7.04
CA ALA A 134 9.87 -9.34 -7.98
C ALA A 134 8.85 -9.32 -9.14
N LEU A 135 7.59 -8.97 -8.86
CA LEU A 135 6.49 -8.97 -9.83
C LEU A 135 5.75 -7.62 -9.83
N ASN A 136 6.15 -6.71 -10.73
CA ASN A 136 5.45 -5.45 -10.93
C ASN A 136 4.30 -5.60 -11.93
N GLY A 137 3.12 -5.16 -11.52
CA GLY A 137 1.88 -5.22 -12.27
C GLY A 137 1.01 -6.44 -11.98
N TYR A 138 1.40 -7.23 -10.97
CA TYR A 138 0.73 -8.43 -10.51
C TYR A 138 0.29 -8.28 -9.06
N VAL A 139 -0.77 -9.00 -8.69
CA VAL A 139 -1.18 -9.22 -7.30
C VAL A 139 -1.32 -10.71 -7.05
N PHE A 140 -0.98 -11.15 -5.85
CA PHE A 140 -1.23 -12.51 -5.38
C PHE A 140 -2.64 -12.60 -4.80
N GLU A 141 -3.51 -13.38 -5.44
CA GLU A 141 -4.92 -13.58 -5.06
C GLU A 141 -5.31 -15.02 -5.39
N ASP A 142 -6.04 -15.69 -4.50
CA ASP A 142 -6.52 -17.08 -4.69
C ASP A 142 -5.43 -18.09 -5.10
N PHE A 143 -4.25 -18.00 -4.47
CA PHE A 143 -3.08 -18.85 -4.77
C PHE A 143 -2.48 -18.69 -6.18
N TRP A 144 -2.86 -17.63 -6.92
CA TRP A 144 -2.35 -17.32 -8.25
C TRP A 144 -1.93 -15.85 -8.37
N PHE A 145 -1.10 -15.55 -9.38
CA PHE A 145 -0.75 -14.17 -9.71
C PHE A 145 -1.66 -13.64 -10.81
N ARG A 146 -2.43 -12.61 -10.50
CA ARG A 146 -3.30 -11.92 -11.47
C ARG A 146 -2.65 -10.63 -11.93
N LYS A 147 -2.65 -10.40 -13.24
CA LYS A 147 -2.26 -9.12 -13.84
C LYS A 147 -3.40 -8.13 -13.63
N ILE A 148 -3.10 -6.99 -13.03
CA ILE A 148 -4.10 -5.92 -12.83
C ILE A 148 -3.68 -4.60 -13.45
N ASN A 149 -2.39 -4.44 -13.75
CA ASN A 149 -1.85 -3.19 -14.24
C ASN A 149 -2.24 -2.90 -15.70
N ARG A 150 -2.59 -1.63 -15.95
CA ARG A 150 -2.88 -1.07 -17.26
C ARG A 150 -1.79 -0.12 -17.71
N THR A 151 -1.35 0.76 -16.81
CA THR A 151 -0.41 1.83 -17.16
C THR A 151 0.70 1.94 -16.14
N THR A 152 1.94 1.99 -16.61
CA THR A 152 3.10 2.31 -15.77
C THR A 152 3.78 3.57 -16.28
N THR A 153 3.81 4.60 -15.45
CA THR A 153 4.54 5.85 -15.69
C THR A 153 5.69 5.95 -14.69
N GLY A 154 6.93 5.97 -15.15
CA GLY A 154 8.12 6.03 -14.29
C GLY A 154 9.02 4.82 -14.39
N ILE A 155 9.61 4.39 -13.27
CA ILE A 155 10.65 3.35 -13.21
C ILE A 155 10.12 2.13 -12.47
N SER A 156 10.16 0.97 -13.12
CA SER A 156 9.78 -0.31 -12.53
C SER A 156 10.96 -1.26 -12.54
N ILE A 157 11.38 -1.73 -11.36
CA ILE A 157 12.49 -2.67 -11.19
C ILE A 157 11.94 -3.97 -10.60
N GLY A 158 12.21 -5.09 -11.27
CA GLY A 158 11.74 -6.39 -10.81
C GLY A 158 12.30 -7.58 -11.57
N LEU A 159 11.87 -8.78 -11.21
CA LEU A 159 12.14 -9.96 -12.05
C LEU A 159 11.24 -9.94 -13.28
N ILE A 160 9.96 -9.61 -13.07
CA ILE A 160 8.96 -9.46 -14.11
C ILE A 160 8.28 -8.10 -13.95
N ASN A 161 8.26 -7.32 -15.03
CA ASN A 161 7.54 -6.07 -15.13
C ASN A 161 6.48 -6.20 -16.23
N TYR A 162 5.23 -5.87 -15.92
CA TYR A 162 4.12 -5.94 -16.86
C TYR A 162 3.37 -4.61 -16.94
N ALA A 163 3.35 -3.98 -18.12
CA ALA A 163 2.56 -2.79 -18.40
C ALA A 163 2.01 -2.85 -19.83
N PRO A 164 0.68 -2.89 -20.03
CA PRO A 164 0.07 -2.69 -21.35
C PRO A 164 0.45 -1.35 -21.97
N GLU A 165 0.46 -0.28 -21.18
CA GLU A 165 0.96 1.03 -21.56
C GLU A 165 2.14 1.43 -20.65
N LEU A 166 3.34 1.53 -21.22
CA LEU A 166 4.55 2.01 -20.53
C LEU A 166 4.87 3.45 -20.93
N LYS A 167 5.10 4.31 -19.94
CA LYS A 167 5.60 5.68 -20.04
C LYS A 167 6.80 5.86 -19.10
N GLY A 168 7.91 5.22 -19.45
CA GLY A 168 9.13 5.25 -18.67
C GLY A 168 10.04 4.06 -18.95
N ALA A 169 10.62 3.49 -17.90
CA ALA A 169 11.63 2.46 -17.97
C ALA A 169 11.31 1.25 -17.08
N GLN A 170 11.53 0.06 -17.61
CA GLN A 170 11.46 -1.20 -16.88
C GLN A 170 12.84 -1.84 -16.86
N LEU A 171 13.26 -2.32 -15.68
CA LEU A 171 14.47 -3.11 -15.51
C LEU A 171 14.12 -4.44 -14.86
N GLY A 172 14.50 -5.54 -15.51
CA GLY A 172 14.17 -6.86 -15.00
C GLY A 172 14.50 -8.01 -15.92
N LEU A 173 14.34 -9.25 -15.47
CA LEU A 173 14.59 -10.43 -16.31
C LEU A 173 13.61 -10.48 -17.48
N LEU A 174 12.35 -10.11 -17.26
CA LEU A 174 11.30 -10.04 -18.28
C LEU A 174 10.52 -8.74 -18.16
N ASN A 175 10.50 -7.94 -19.23
CA ASN A 175 9.87 -6.63 -19.24
C ASN A 175 8.85 -6.55 -20.38
N PHE A 176 7.57 -6.48 -20.04
CA PHE A 176 6.47 -6.37 -20.99
C PHE A 176 5.93 -4.93 -21.09
N ALA A 177 5.97 -4.38 -22.31
CA ALA A 177 5.43 -3.07 -22.67
C ALA A 177 4.52 -3.22 -23.91
N GLY A 178 3.20 -3.18 -23.73
CA GLY A 178 2.23 -3.49 -24.80
C GLY A 178 2.17 -2.46 -25.93
N ASN A 179 2.48 -1.20 -25.62
CA ASN A 179 2.57 -0.08 -26.55
C ASN A 179 3.85 -0.08 -27.41
N ASN A 180 4.81 -0.96 -27.13
CA ASN A 180 6.00 -1.12 -27.97
C ASN A 180 5.71 -1.92 -29.25
N PRO A 181 6.54 -1.76 -30.32
CA PRO A 181 6.44 -2.57 -31.53
C PRO A 181 6.58 -4.06 -31.19
N LYS A 182 5.95 -4.94 -31.98
CA LYS A 182 5.78 -6.38 -31.65
C LYS A 182 7.05 -7.08 -31.16
N TRP A 183 8.21 -6.76 -31.73
CA TRP A 183 9.51 -7.35 -31.38
C TRP A 183 10.11 -6.82 -30.07
N ALA A 184 9.69 -5.64 -29.61
CA ALA A 184 10.14 -4.98 -28.38
C ALA A 184 9.10 -5.04 -27.25
N ARG A 185 7.97 -5.72 -27.46
CA ARG A 185 6.93 -5.87 -26.43
C ARG A 185 7.40 -6.66 -25.23
N LEU A 186 8.33 -7.60 -25.42
CA LEU A 186 8.91 -8.39 -24.36
C LEU A 186 10.43 -8.40 -24.52
N LEU A 187 11.13 -7.73 -23.62
CA LEU A 187 12.59 -7.63 -23.66
C LEU A 187 13.21 -8.11 -22.34
N PRO A 188 14.36 -8.80 -22.40
CA PRO A 188 15.14 -9.06 -21.21
C PRO A 188 15.90 -7.80 -20.79
N PHE A 189 16.24 -7.74 -19.50
CA PHE A 189 17.04 -6.71 -18.82
C PHE A 189 16.42 -5.31 -18.80
N ILE A 190 16.09 -4.72 -19.95
CA ILE A 190 15.61 -3.34 -20.06
C ILE A 190 14.49 -3.25 -21.11
N ASN A 191 13.43 -2.49 -20.81
CA ASN A 191 12.43 -2.07 -21.78
C ASN A 191 12.04 -0.60 -21.54
N LEU A 192 11.90 0.18 -22.62
CA LEU A 192 11.71 1.63 -22.57
C LEU A 192 10.57 2.05 -23.49
N HIS A 193 9.78 3.02 -23.06
CA HIS A 193 8.87 3.78 -23.92
C HIS A 193 8.65 5.16 -23.29
N LEU A 194 9.04 6.22 -24.00
CA LEU A 194 8.97 7.61 -23.52
C LEU A 194 7.85 8.39 -24.22
#